data_AF-W4F8P3-F1
#
_entry.id   AF-W4F8P3-F1
#
_cell.length_a   1.000
_cell.length_b   1.000
_cell.length_c   1.000
_cell.angle_alpha   90.00
_cell.angle_beta   90.00
_cell.angle_gamma   90.00
#
_symmetry.space_group_name_H-M   'P 1'
#
loop_
_entity.id
_entity.type
_entity.pdbx_description
1 polymer ?
#
loop_
_entity_poly.entity_id
_entity_poly.type
_entity_poly.pdbx_seq_one_letter_code
_entity_poly.pdbx_strand_id
1 'polypeptide(L)'
;MWPSQQRPKRKRKGQVDSVDDGDDYHGNFNSDMFEHWFGGVCRTLQALHGPCVIHMDGAKYHKRHGPCVIHMDGAKYHKRVSNPPPTSKDPKATLMAWLAARAVSYDAKITKAELLDLCRQHRETPSYATQVLATECGHTLIFTPPYHPELQPIDVVWGIVKNRIGGPSKDMGELRTRLEVEFSSIESSHWLGAYRKAQSFEDMYFSTAEDALLGDEASDADSDLLRSSDVNGSIVWKTDFPVEDSFFGYVDGWHRRFWQGSPDHRGVPGALGRVVTLIHADDMHQFRDVDPHASELPQTWGRIYRVPKEEVPAILAQLDHREKAGYDRAEVDVHCTDNQVRRALVFIALPGNSDFLGPAPLKGMAHEIASRVGPSGSNLEYFLNLCRCMREINVQDRHLLDLEALVLAHEQPSVK
;
A
#
# COMPACT_ATOMS: atom_id res chain seq x y z
N MET A 1 20.04 24.24 -7.09
CA MET A 1 19.17 25.19 -7.82
C MET A 1 18.21 24.34 -8.64
N TRP A 2 16.94 24.28 -8.25
CA TRP A 2 15.92 23.38 -8.82
C TRP A 2 15.31 24.01 -10.07
N PRO A 3 15.33 23.38 -11.26
CA PRO A 3 14.66 23.93 -12.43
C PRO A 3 13.14 23.71 -12.36
N SER A 4 12.46 24.85 -12.43
CA SER A 4 11.03 25.16 -12.52
C SER A 4 10.05 24.09 -13.04
N GLN A 5 8.93 24.00 -12.32
CA GLN A 5 7.61 23.65 -12.85
C GLN A 5 7.27 24.50 -14.08
N GLN A 6 7.17 23.91 -15.27
CA GLN A 6 6.42 24.49 -16.38
C GLN A 6 5.21 23.60 -16.69
N ARG A 7 4.02 24.19 -16.61
CA ARG A 7 2.75 23.56 -17.03
C ARG A 7 2.82 23.19 -18.52
N PRO A 8 2.24 22.06 -18.95
CA PRO A 8 2.26 21.67 -20.35
C PRO A 8 1.47 22.66 -21.22
N LYS A 9 2.12 23.19 -22.27
CA LYS A 9 1.48 24.00 -23.31
C LYS A 9 0.57 23.12 -24.17
N ARG A 10 -0.67 23.55 -24.36
CA ARG A 10 -1.67 22.92 -25.26
C ARG A 10 -1.13 22.94 -26.70
N LYS A 11 -0.83 21.78 -27.30
CA LYS A 11 -0.44 21.67 -28.72
C LYS A 11 -1.63 22.02 -29.62
N ARG A 12 -1.43 22.98 -30.55
CA ARG A 12 -2.34 23.25 -31.67
C ARG A 12 -2.18 22.15 -32.72
N LYS A 13 -3.29 21.71 -33.31
CA LYS A 13 -3.36 20.70 -34.37
C LYS A 13 -2.68 21.21 -35.65
N GLY A 14 -1.72 20.45 -36.16
CA GLY A 14 -1.23 20.58 -37.54
C GLY A 14 0.21 21.09 -37.70
N GLN A 15 1.20 20.30 -37.29
CA GLN A 15 2.53 20.35 -37.91
C GLN A 15 3.25 19.01 -37.75
N VAL A 16 3.83 18.55 -38.86
CA VAL A 16 4.46 17.24 -39.08
C VAL A 16 5.89 17.23 -38.53
N ASP A 17 6.21 16.14 -37.84
CA ASP A 17 7.50 15.54 -37.49
C ASP A 17 8.73 16.45 -37.34
N SER A 18 9.04 16.75 -36.08
CA SER A 18 10.41 16.76 -35.57
C SER A 18 10.43 15.83 -34.36
N VAL A 19 11.27 14.79 -34.41
CA VAL A 19 11.52 13.87 -33.30
C VAL A 19 12.01 14.70 -32.12
N ASP A 20 11.11 14.92 -31.17
CA ASP A 20 11.38 15.55 -29.89
C ASP A 20 11.89 14.42 -28.99
N ASP A 21 13.21 14.30 -28.90
CA ASP A 21 13.96 13.42 -27.99
C ASP A 21 13.78 13.90 -26.53
N GLY A 22 12.52 13.93 -26.09
CA GLY A 22 12.11 14.11 -24.71
C GLY A 22 12.33 12.81 -23.95
N ASP A 23 13.59 12.51 -23.69
CA ASP A 23 14.13 11.31 -23.06
C ASP A 23 13.66 11.22 -21.59
N ASP A 24 12.42 10.76 -21.40
CA ASP A 24 11.95 10.20 -20.14
C ASP A 24 12.58 8.80 -20.00
N TYR A 25 13.38 8.58 -18.96
CA TYR A 25 14.00 7.29 -18.66
C TYR A 25 12.98 6.13 -18.63
N HIS A 26 11.70 6.42 -18.35
CA HIS A 26 10.63 5.43 -18.39
C HIS A 26 10.13 5.06 -19.79
N GLY A 27 10.52 5.78 -20.85
CA GLY A 27 10.19 5.50 -22.24
C GLY A 27 11.08 4.43 -22.91
N ASN A 28 12.31 4.25 -22.41
CA ASN A 28 13.31 3.35 -22.99
C ASN A 28 13.37 1.95 -22.35
N PHE A 29 12.50 1.64 -21.39
CA PHE A 29 12.42 0.32 -20.76
C PHE A 29 10.98 -0.16 -20.70
N ASN A 30 10.60 -1.01 -21.66
CA ASN A 30 9.24 -1.55 -21.81
C ASN A 30 9.20 -3.08 -21.58
N SER A 31 7.99 -3.65 -21.55
CA SER A 31 7.79 -5.09 -21.32
C SER A 31 8.55 -5.95 -22.33
N ASP A 32 8.58 -5.58 -23.61
CA ASP A 32 9.24 -6.38 -24.64
C ASP A 32 10.76 -6.43 -24.44
N MET A 33 11.38 -5.30 -24.13
CA MET A 33 12.81 -5.21 -23.82
C MET A 33 13.16 -5.99 -22.55
N PHE A 34 12.33 -5.85 -21.51
CA PHE A 34 12.51 -6.58 -20.27
C PHE A 34 12.37 -8.09 -20.48
N GLU A 35 11.33 -8.54 -21.19
CA GLU A 35 11.09 -9.95 -21.48
C GLU A 35 12.21 -10.57 -22.31
N HIS A 36 12.75 -9.83 -23.28
CA HIS A 36 13.91 -10.28 -24.06
C HIS A 36 15.14 -10.50 -23.17
N TRP A 37 15.47 -9.51 -22.34
CA TRP A 37 16.58 -9.61 -21.39
C TRP A 37 16.36 -10.72 -20.36
N PHE A 38 15.18 -10.74 -19.73
CA PHE A 38 14.80 -11.69 -18.69
C PHE A 38 14.79 -13.13 -19.21
N GLY A 39 14.28 -13.35 -20.42
CA GLY A 39 14.36 -14.65 -21.09
C GLY A 39 15.81 -15.08 -21.36
N GLY A 40 16.70 -14.13 -21.69
CA GLY A 40 18.14 -14.36 -21.78
C GLY A 40 18.72 -14.86 -20.45
N VAL A 41 18.42 -14.16 -19.37
CA VAL A 41 18.82 -14.56 -18.00
C VAL A 41 18.31 -15.95 -17.65
N CYS A 42 17.02 -16.25 -17.89
CA CYS A 42 16.42 -17.55 -17.58
C CYS A 42 17.11 -18.69 -18.34
N ARG A 43 17.41 -18.51 -19.63
CA ARG A 43 18.14 -19.49 -20.45
C ARG A 43 19.58 -19.66 -19.99
N THR A 44 20.27 -18.57 -19.64
CA THR A 44 21.63 -18.64 -19.10
C THR A 44 21.66 -19.39 -17.77
N LEU A 45 20.72 -19.10 -16.85
CA LEU A 45 20.60 -19.81 -15.58
C LEU A 45 20.33 -21.31 -15.80
N GLN A 46 19.40 -21.63 -16.71
CA GLN A 46 19.09 -23.01 -17.07
C GLN A 46 20.31 -23.73 -17.68
N ALA A 47 21.07 -23.07 -18.54
CA ALA A 47 22.24 -23.66 -19.19
C ALA A 47 23.43 -23.85 -18.25
N LEU A 48 23.69 -22.89 -17.36
CA LEU A 48 24.85 -22.92 -16.45
C LEU A 48 24.60 -23.77 -15.21
N HIS A 49 23.36 -23.83 -14.73
CA HIS A 49 23.05 -24.43 -13.44
C HIS A 49 21.91 -25.48 -13.49
N GLY A 50 21.17 -25.60 -14.59
CA GLY A 50 19.95 -26.41 -14.67
C GLY A 50 18.77 -25.74 -13.93
N PRO A 51 17.68 -26.48 -13.62
CA PRO A 51 16.73 -26.04 -12.61
C PRO A 51 17.49 -25.87 -11.27
N CYS A 52 17.46 -24.67 -10.65
CA CYS A 52 18.22 -24.40 -9.42
C CYS A 52 17.46 -23.73 -8.27
N VAL A 53 17.07 -24.47 -7.23
CA VAL A 53 16.69 -23.91 -5.92
C VAL A 53 17.95 -23.30 -5.27
N ILE A 54 18.01 -21.97 -5.17
CA ILE A 54 19.00 -21.30 -4.32
C ILE A 54 18.32 -20.93 -3.01
N HIS A 55 18.48 -21.81 -2.01
CA HIS A 55 18.23 -21.51 -0.61
C HIS A 55 19.50 -21.87 0.16
N MET A 56 20.07 -20.93 0.92
CA MET A 56 21.33 -21.14 1.65
C MET A 56 21.09 -21.13 3.17
N ASP A 57 20.84 -22.31 3.73
CA ASP A 57 21.47 -22.67 5.00
C ASP A 57 22.79 -23.41 4.69
N GLY A 58 23.73 -23.39 5.63
CA GLY A 58 25.06 -23.98 5.48
C GLY A 58 25.12 -25.51 5.64
N ALA A 59 24.03 -26.26 5.44
CA ALA A 59 24.03 -27.70 5.69
C ALA A 59 24.37 -28.53 4.43
N LYS A 60 25.29 -29.50 4.59
CA LYS A 60 25.86 -30.33 3.51
C LYS A 60 24.86 -31.17 2.70
N TYR A 61 23.60 -31.28 3.12
CA TYR A 61 22.59 -32.15 2.48
C TYR A 61 21.64 -31.44 1.49
N HIS A 62 21.75 -30.12 1.30
CA HIS A 62 20.91 -29.36 0.34
C HIS A 62 21.37 -29.42 -1.14
N LYS A 63 22.24 -30.35 -1.52
CA LYS A 63 22.70 -30.50 -2.91
C LYS A 63 21.71 -31.28 -3.80
N ARG A 64 20.46 -30.80 -3.93
CA ARG A 64 19.51 -31.32 -4.93
C ARG A 64 19.01 -30.21 -5.84
N HIS A 65 19.22 -30.41 -7.15
CA HIS A 65 18.76 -29.58 -8.26
C HIS A 65 17.22 -29.60 -8.31
N GLY A 66 16.57 -28.51 -7.89
CA GLY A 66 15.12 -28.26 -8.05
C GLY A 66 14.88 -26.94 -8.80
N PRO A 67 13.63 -26.54 -9.13
CA PRO A 67 13.35 -25.34 -9.92
C PRO A 67 13.90 -24.04 -9.31
N CYS A 68 14.37 -23.10 -10.15
CA CYS A 68 14.86 -21.80 -9.65
C CYS A 68 13.74 -20.89 -9.23
N VAL A 69 13.76 -20.41 -7.98
CA VAL A 69 12.77 -19.45 -7.48
C VAL A 69 13.31 -18.04 -7.71
N ILE A 70 12.67 -17.31 -8.62
CA ILE A 70 13.00 -15.93 -8.98
C ILE A 70 12.02 -15.01 -8.25
N HIS A 71 12.55 -14.16 -7.37
CA HIS A 71 11.78 -13.11 -6.70
C HIS A 71 11.88 -11.84 -7.55
N MET A 72 10.74 -11.35 -8.06
CA MET A 72 10.68 -10.18 -8.93
C MET A 72 9.81 -9.09 -8.29
N ASP A 73 10.19 -7.82 -8.48
CA ASP A 73 9.34 -6.71 -8.06
C ASP A 73 8.04 -6.62 -8.88
N GLY A 74 7.07 -5.88 -8.36
CA GLY A 74 5.76 -5.71 -8.98
C GLY A 74 5.65 -4.66 -10.10
N ALA A 75 6.74 -4.19 -10.69
CA ALA A 75 6.69 -3.11 -11.69
C ALA A 75 5.78 -3.45 -12.87
N LYS A 76 5.09 -2.43 -13.40
CA LYS A 76 4.07 -2.60 -14.46
C LYS A 76 4.61 -3.35 -15.68
N TYR A 77 5.85 -3.09 -16.08
CA TYR A 77 6.46 -3.74 -17.24
C TYR A 77 6.91 -5.19 -16.98
N HIS A 78 7.09 -5.60 -15.71
CA HIS A 78 7.30 -7.00 -15.32
C HIS A 78 6.01 -7.83 -15.36
N LYS A 79 4.86 -7.18 -15.15
CA LYS A 79 3.53 -7.78 -15.00
C LYS A 79 2.65 -7.63 -16.25
N ARG A 80 3.21 -7.79 -17.44
CA ARG A 80 2.39 -7.84 -18.67
C ARG A 80 1.51 -9.09 -18.65
N VAL A 81 0.20 -8.88 -18.65
CA VAL A 81 -0.80 -9.96 -18.66
C VAL A 81 -0.85 -10.57 -20.06
N SER A 82 -0.67 -11.89 -20.15
CA SER A 82 -0.75 -12.66 -21.39
C SER A 82 -2.20 -12.99 -21.80
N ASN A 83 -3.11 -13.03 -20.83
CA ASN A 83 -4.55 -13.27 -20.99
C ASN A 83 -5.42 -12.06 -20.55
N PRO A 84 -5.21 -10.84 -21.08
CA PRO A 84 -5.95 -9.67 -20.60
C PRO A 84 -7.46 -9.77 -20.92
N PRO A 85 -8.35 -9.46 -19.95
CA PRO A 85 -9.77 -9.35 -20.24
C PRO A 85 -10.05 -8.09 -21.10
N PRO A 86 -11.13 -8.09 -21.91
CA PRO A 86 -11.54 -6.91 -22.65
C PRO A 86 -11.88 -5.74 -21.73
N THR A 87 -11.64 -4.53 -22.22
CA THR A 87 -11.83 -3.27 -21.50
C THR A 87 -12.94 -2.42 -22.13
N SER A 88 -13.32 -1.32 -21.48
CA SER A 88 -14.32 -0.39 -22.02
C SER A 88 -13.92 0.24 -23.37
N LYS A 89 -12.60 0.24 -23.68
CA LYS A 89 -12.05 0.72 -24.94
C LYS A 89 -12.29 -0.25 -26.09
N ASP A 90 -12.50 -1.54 -25.79
CA ASP A 90 -12.67 -2.57 -26.80
C ASP A 90 -14.06 -2.48 -27.46
N PRO A 91 -14.18 -2.79 -28.76
CA PRO A 91 -15.47 -2.85 -29.45
C PRO A 91 -16.39 -3.91 -28.85
N LYS A 92 -17.72 -3.68 -28.92
CA LYS A 92 -18.73 -4.64 -28.44
C LYS A 92 -18.52 -6.06 -29.00
N ALA A 93 -18.12 -6.17 -30.27
CA ALA A 93 -17.81 -7.44 -30.92
C ALA A 93 -16.65 -8.20 -30.23
N THR A 94 -15.63 -7.50 -29.75
CA THR A 94 -14.50 -8.10 -29.02
C THR A 94 -14.96 -8.70 -27.68
N LEU A 95 -15.82 -7.99 -26.94
CA LEU A 95 -16.39 -8.49 -25.68
C LEU A 95 -17.22 -9.76 -25.94
N MET A 96 -18.08 -9.71 -26.97
CA MET A 96 -18.92 -10.84 -27.36
C MET A 96 -18.09 -12.06 -27.77
N ALA A 97 -17.04 -11.87 -28.57
CA ALA A 97 -16.13 -12.94 -28.98
C ALA A 97 -15.36 -13.53 -27.79
N TRP A 98 -14.90 -12.69 -26.86
CA TRP A 98 -14.19 -13.12 -25.66
C TRP A 98 -15.08 -13.95 -24.70
N LEU A 99 -16.36 -13.57 -24.56
CA LEU A 99 -17.36 -14.32 -23.80
C LEU A 99 -17.77 -15.62 -24.51
N ALA A 100 -17.91 -15.59 -25.85
CA ALA A 100 -18.23 -16.78 -26.65
C ALA A 100 -17.12 -17.83 -26.57
N ALA A 101 -15.85 -17.41 -26.60
CA ALA A 101 -14.69 -18.30 -26.38
C ALA A 101 -14.71 -19.01 -25.01
N ARG A 102 -15.48 -18.49 -24.06
CA ARG A 102 -15.69 -19.02 -22.70
C ARG A 102 -17.07 -19.67 -22.51
N ALA A 103 -17.80 -19.89 -23.60
CA ALA A 103 -19.15 -20.45 -23.60
C ALA A 103 -20.15 -19.70 -22.67
N VAL A 104 -19.94 -18.39 -22.47
CA VAL A 104 -20.86 -17.57 -21.66
C VAL A 104 -22.04 -17.13 -22.53
N SER A 105 -23.24 -17.48 -22.10
CA SER A 105 -24.49 -17.08 -22.75
C SER A 105 -25.00 -15.73 -22.24
N TYR A 106 -25.63 -14.96 -23.12
CA TYR A 106 -26.20 -13.65 -22.81
C TYR A 106 -27.38 -13.33 -23.73
N ASP A 107 -28.22 -12.38 -23.32
CA ASP A 107 -29.40 -11.96 -24.10
C ASP A 107 -28.99 -11.29 -25.43
N ALA A 108 -29.77 -11.52 -26.49
CA ALA A 108 -29.49 -10.94 -27.81
C ALA A 108 -29.51 -9.39 -27.84
N LYS A 109 -30.20 -8.75 -26.89
CA LYS A 109 -30.31 -7.29 -26.73
C LYS A 109 -29.31 -6.72 -25.73
N ILE A 110 -28.40 -7.52 -25.18
CA ILE A 110 -27.44 -7.08 -24.17
C ILE A 110 -26.68 -5.82 -24.58
N THR A 111 -26.53 -4.90 -23.66
CA THR A 111 -25.78 -3.66 -23.85
C THR A 111 -24.28 -3.88 -23.75
N LYS A 112 -23.47 -2.92 -24.23
CA LYS A 112 -22.01 -2.99 -24.07
C LYS A 112 -21.57 -2.95 -22.60
N ALA A 113 -22.32 -2.24 -21.75
CA ALA A 113 -22.03 -2.14 -20.32
C ALA A 113 -22.25 -3.50 -19.62
N GLU A 114 -23.39 -4.14 -19.87
CA GLU A 114 -23.69 -5.48 -19.32
C GLU A 114 -22.70 -6.54 -19.83
N LEU A 115 -22.27 -6.46 -21.10
CA LEU A 115 -21.20 -7.32 -21.62
C LEU A 115 -19.86 -7.10 -20.90
N LEU A 116 -19.52 -5.85 -20.54
CA LEU A 116 -18.30 -5.57 -19.75
C LEU A 116 -18.41 -6.17 -18.36
N ASP A 117 -19.58 -6.10 -17.73
CA ASP A 117 -19.81 -6.68 -16.41
C ASP A 117 -19.69 -8.20 -16.45
N LEU A 118 -20.26 -8.85 -17.47
CA LEU A 118 -20.04 -10.29 -17.72
C LEU A 118 -18.55 -10.61 -17.95
N CYS A 119 -17.83 -9.82 -18.75
CA CYS A 119 -16.39 -10.02 -18.93
C CYS A 119 -15.62 -9.92 -17.60
N ARG A 120 -16.02 -9.03 -16.68
CA ARG A 120 -15.40 -8.91 -15.34
C ARG A 120 -15.71 -10.12 -14.46
N GLN A 121 -16.94 -10.61 -14.49
CA GLN A 121 -17.36 -11.79 -13.71
C GLN A 121 -16.67 -13.08 -14.16
N HIS A 122 -16.36 -13.19 -15.45
CA HIS A 122 -15.71 -14.37 -16.04
C HIS A 122 -14.20 -14.21 -16.28
N ARG A 123 -13.56 -13.20 -15.66
CA ARG A 123 -12.11 -13.00 -15.78
C ARG A 123 -11.35 -14.19 -15.18
N GLU A 124 -10.32 -14.64 -15.88
CA GLU A 124 -9.38 -15.64 -15.37
C GLU A 124 -8.33 -14.98 -14.47
N THR A 125 -7.64 -15.81 -13.67
CA THR A 125 -6.44 -15.38 -12.97
C THR A 125 -5.42 -14.85 -13.99
N PRO A 126 -4.83 -13.66 -13.75
CA PRO A 126 -3.83 -13.11 -14.65
C PRO A 126 -2.61 -14.04 -14.78
N SER A 127 -2.28 -14.41 -16.01
CA SER A 127 -1.01 -15.05 -16.36
C SER A 127 -0.04 -13.95 -16.81
N TYR A 128 1.15 -13.92 -16.22
CA TYR A 128 2.16 -12.91 -16.55
C TYR A 128 3.21 -13.48 -17.50
N ALA A 129 3.58 -12.73 -18.55
CA ALA A 129 4.51 -13.19 -19.58
C ALA A 129 5.87 -13.63 -19.00
N THR A 130 6.36 -12.92 -17.99
CA THR A 130 7.61 -13.26 -17.26
C THR A 130 7.51 -14.57 -16.49
N GLN A 131 6.35 -14.89 -15.90
CA GLN A 131 6.13 -16.20 -15.26
C GLN A 131 6.12 -17.33 -16.28
N VAL A 132 5.52 -17.11 -17.46
CA VAL A 132 5.54 -18.10 -18.55
C VAL A 132 6.97 -18.36 -19.00
N LEU A 133 7.74 -17.31 -19.28
CA LEU A 133 9.16 -17.42 -19.68
C LEU A 133 10.03 -18.15 -18.64
N ALA A 134 9.84 -17.83 -17.36
CA ALA A 134 10.53 -18.53 -16.27
C ALA A 134 10.15 -20.02 -16.24
N THR A 135 8.85 -20.31 -16.31
CA THR A 135 8.30 -21.67 -16.27
C THR A 135 8.79 -22.53 -17.42
N GLU A 136 8.85 -21.99 -18.64
CA GLU A 136 9.41 -22.66 -19.83
C GLU A 136 10.89 -23.04 -19.65
N CYS A 137 11.63 -22.29 -18.84
CA CYS A 137 13.01 -22.57 -18.50
C CYS A 137 13.16 -23.49 -17.25
N GLY A 138 12.05 -23.98 -16.68
CA GLY A 138 12.05 -24.80 -15.47
C GLY A 138 12.23 -24.01 -14.16
N HIS A 139 11.94 -22.70 -14.19
CA HIS A 139 12.04 -21.80 -13.04
C HIS A 139 10.64 -21.42 -12.53
N THR A 140 10.52 -21.18 -11.23
CA THR A 140 9.34 -20.59 -10.59
C THR A 140 9.58 -19.08 -10.42
N LEU A 141 8.68 -18.25 -10.93
CA LEU A 141 8.75 -16.80 -10.68
C LEU A 141 7.63 -16.38 -9.74
N ILE A 142 8.03 -15.74 -8.65
CA ILE A 142 7.15 -15.18 -7.63
C ILE A 142 7.33 -13.66 -7.67
N PHE A 143 6.21 -12.94 -7.74
CA PHE A 143 6.24 -11.51 -7.53
C PHE A 143 6.22 -11.24 -6.04
N THR A 144 7.16 -10.41 -5.60
CA THR A 144 7.07 -9.82 -4.27
C THR A 144 5.75 -9.04 -4.15
N PRO A 145 5.10 -9.10 -2.98
CA PRO A 145 3.92 -8.29 -2.72
C PRO A 145 4.19 -6.80 -2.96
N PRO A 146 3.19 -6.04 -3.46
CA PRO A 146 3.34 -4.60 -3.64
C PRO A 146 3.57 -3.92 -2.27
N TYR A 147 4.39 -2.87 -2.24
CA TYR A 147 4.71 -2.10 -1.03
C TYR A 147 5.53 -2.83 0.04
N HIS A 148 6.19 -3.92 -0.34
CA HIS A 148 7.13 -4.65 0.52
C HIS A 148 8.57 -4.61 -0.01
N PRO A 149 9.23 -3.43 -0.06
CA PRO A 149 10.62 -3.32 -0.50
C PRO A 149 11.59 -4.09 0.42
N GLU A 150 11.21 -4.36 1.67
CA GLU A 150 11.98 -5.19 2.60
C GLU A 150 12.10 -6.65 2.17
N LEU A 151 11.16 -7.13 1.36
CA LEU A 151 11.21 -8.46 0.71
C LEU A 151 12.03 -8.45 -0.58
N GLN A 152 12.64 -7.33 -0.93
CA GLN A 152 13.43 -7.14 -2.15
C GLN A 152 14.91 -6.97 -1.79
N PRO A 153 15.72 -8.05 -1.74
CA PRO A 153 17.14 -7.96 -1.42
C PRO A 153 17.92 -6.96 -2.29
N ILE A 154 17.46 -6.74 -3.52
CA ILE A 154 18.05 -5.77 -4.45
C ILE A 154 17.99 -4.35 -3.88
N ASP A 155 16.95 -3.95 -3.15
CA ASP A 155 16.83 -2.61 -2.59
C ASP A 155 17.86 -2.37 -1.48
N VAL A 156 18.19 -3.41 -0.71
CA VAL A 156 19.23 -3.35 0.32
C VAL A 156 20.60 -3.18 -0.35
N VAL A 157 20.90 -4.00 -1.37
CA VAL A 157 22.18 -3.91 -2.11
C VAL A 157 22.30 -2.57 -2.83
N TRP A 158 21.20 -2.10 -3.43
CA TRP A 158 21.15 -0.81 -4.10
C TRP A 158 21.31 0.36 -3.12
N GLY A 159 20.75 0.24 -1.92
CA GLY A 159 20.99 1.18 -0.82
C GLY A 159 22.47 1.28 -0.44
N ILE A 160 23.19 0.15 -0.39
CA ILE A 160 24.63 0.13 -0.13
C ILE A 160 25.38 0.91 -1.22
N VAL A 161 25.10 0.63 -2.49
CA VAL A 161 25.75 1.31 -3.63
C VAL A 161 25.46 2.80 -3.62
N LYS A 162 24.19 3.21 -3.42
CA LYS A 162 23.79 4.63 -3.34
C LYS A 162 24.54 5.38 -2.25
N ASN A 163 24.65 4.77 -1.07
CA ASN A 163 25.32 5.37 0.08
C ASN A 163 26.84 5.51 -0.15
N ARG A 164 27.46 4.54 -0.83
CA ARG A 164 28.89 4.59 -1.16
C ARG A 164 29.22 5.59 -2.24
N ILE A 165 28.34 5.74 -3.25
CA ILE A 165 28.54 6.74 -4.29
C ILE A 165 28.50 8.13 -3.65
N GLY A 166 27.39 8.55 -3.06
CA GLY A 166 27.30 9.84 -2.36
C GLY A 166 27.55 11.09 -3.24
N GLY A 167 26.63 12.06 -3.19
CA GLY A 167 26.83 13.36 -3.83
C GLY A 167 26.77 13.38 -5.38
N PRO A 168 26.78 14.58 -5.98
CA PRO A 168 26.59 14.76 -7.42
C PRO A 168 27.83 14.31 -8.23
N SER A 169 27.60 13.70 -9.40
CA SER A 169 28.64 13.49 -10.43
C SER A 169 28.68 14.68 -11.38
N LYS A 170 29.83 14.93 -12.02
CA LYS A 170 29.98 16.01 -13.02
C LYS A 170 29.25 15.69 -14.31
N ASP A 171 29.29 14.42 -14.71
CA ASP A 171 28.62 13.91 -15.91
C ASP A 171 28.22 12.43 -15.75
N MET A 172 27.50 11.92 -16.76
CA MET A 172 27.03 10.54 -16.80
C MET A 172 28.16 9.51 -16.98
N GLY A 173 29.28 9.90 -17.59
CA GLY A 173 30.45 9.03 -17.75
C GLY A 173 31.12 8.77 -16.40
N GLU A 174 31.36 9.82 -15.62
CA GLU A 174 31.89 9.73 -14.26
C GLU A 174 30.94 8.94 -13.35
N LEU A 175 29.63 9.19 -13.43
CA LEU A 175 28.64 8.41 -12.67
C LEU A 175 28.70 6.91 -13.03
N ARG A 176 28.81 6.59 -14.32
CA ARG A 176 28.92 5.21 -14.79
C ARG A 176 30.17 4.52 -14.25
N THR A 177 31.34 5.17 -14.35
CA THR A 177 32.59 4.61 -13.82
C THR A 177 32.51 4.38 -12.31
N ARG A 178 31.92 5.31 -11.56
CA ARG A 178 31.71 5.15 -10.11
C ARG A 178 30.77 3.99 -9.81
N LEU A 179 29.65 3.86 -10.54
CA LEU A 179 28.74 2.72 -10.41
C LEU A 179 29.46 1.39 -10.69
N GLU A 180 30.26 1.29 -11.75
CA GLU A 180 31.01 0.08 -12.09
C GLU A 180 31.99 -0.33 -10.98
N VAL A 181 32.70 0.62 -10.38
CA VAL A 181 33.59 0.38 -9.23
C VAL A 181 32.81 -0.10 -8.01
N GLU A 182 31.73 0.59 -7.64
CA GLU A 182 30.95 0.26 -6.46
C GLU A 182 30.23 -1.08 -6.60
N PHE A 183 29.66 -1.39 -7.78
CA PHE A 183 29.09 -2.70 -8.06
C PHE A 183 30.13 -3.82 -7.99
N SER A 184 31.36 -3.57 -8.47
CA SER A 184 32.45 -4.54 -8.37
C SER A 184 32.88 -4.82 -6.93
N SER A 185 32.60 -3.90 -6.00
CA SER A 185 32.86 -4.07 -4.56
C SER A 185 31.76 -4.85 -3.83
N ILE A 186 30.66 -5.22 -4.49
CA ILE A 186 29.59 -6.00 -3.90
C ILE A 186 29.96 -7.49 -3.89
N GLU A 187 30.38 -7.96 -2.72
CA GLU A 187 30.66 -9.37 -2.46
C GLU A 187 29.40 -10.19 -2.14
N SER A 188 29.54 -11.52 -2.19
CA SER A 188 28.48 -12.48 -1.83
C SER A 188 27.96 -12.31 -0.40
N SER A 189 28.79 -11.81 0.52
CA SER A 189 28.42 -11.48 1.90
C SER A 189 27.30 -10.43 1.99
N HIS A 190 27.30 -9.43 1.10
CA HIS A 190 26.26 -8.40 1.04
C HIS A 190 24.93 -8.98 0.57
N TRP A 191 24.96 -9.84 -0.46
CA TRP A 191 23.77 -10.53 -0.96
C TRP A 191 23.17 -11.46 0.08
N LEU A 192 24.02 -12.22 0.78
CA LEU A 192 23.59 -13.08 1.89
C LEU A 192 22.98 -12.28 3.04
N GLY A 193 23.56 -11.13 3.38
CA GLY A 193 23.01 -10.24 4.40
C GLY A 193 21.65 -9.66 4.00
N ALA A 194 21.53 -9.17 2.78
CA ALA A 194 20.27 -8.65 2.22
C ALA A 194 19.18 -9.74 2.18
N TYR A 195 19.56 -10.96 1.78
CA TYR A 195 18.67 -12.11 1.75
C TYR A 195 18.19 -12.49 3.16
N ARG A 196 19.09 -12.65 4.13
CA ARG A 196 18.72 -12.98 5.52
C ARG A 196 17.80 -11.92 6.13
N LYS A 197 18.01 -10.65 5.77
CA LYS A 197 17.12 -9.58 6.17
C LYS A 197 15.72 -9.79 5.57
N ALA A 198 15.63 -10.05 4.26
CA ALA A 198 14.35 -10.37 3.62
C ALA A 198 13.69 -11.60 4.26
N GLN A 199 14.44 -12.69 4.52
CA GLN A 199 13.95 -13.87 5.21
C GLN A 199 13.40 -13.56 6.61
N SER A 200 14.06 -12.70 7.39
CA SER A 200 13.53 -12.32 8.71
C SER A 200 12.18 -11.60 8.61
N PHE A 201 11.93 -10.88 7.51
CA PHE A 201 10.62 -10.31 7.23
C PHE A 201 9.63 -11.36 6.72
N GLU A 202 10.08 -12.30 5.86
CA GLU A 202 9.26 -13.45 5.42
C GLU A 202 8.77 -14.27 6.62
N ASP A 203 9.68 -14.66 7.52
CA ASP A 203 9.39 -15.42 8.74
C ASP A 203 8.41 -14.66 9.64
N MET A 204 8.63 -13.35 9.83
CA MET A 204 7.72 -12.48 10.58
C MET A 204 6.33 -12.44 9.93
N TYR A 205 6.23 -12.39 8.60
CA TYR A 205 4.95 -12.41 7.89
C TYR A 205 4.27 -13.76 7.97
N PHE A 206 5.04 -14.85 7.88
CA PHE A 206 4.51 -16.21 7.99
C PHE A 206 3.97 -16.49 9.39
N SER A 207 4.71 -16.12 10.44
CA SER A 207 4.24 -16.32 11.82
C SER A 207 2.97 -15.53 12.09
N THR A 208 2.91 -14.27 11.64
CA THR A 208 1.72 -13.42 11.80
C THR A 208 0.53 -13.99 11.03
N ALA A 209 0.75 -14.59 9.85
CA ALA A 209 -0.30 -15.22 9.06
C ALA A 209 -0.79 -16.54 9.66
N GLU A 210 0.10 -17.37 10.22
CA GLU A 210 -0.27 -18.58 10.95
C GLU A 210 -1.05 -18.27 12.23
N ASP A 211 -0.63 -17.25 12.99
CA ASP A 211 -1.35 -16.79 14.19
C ASP A 211 -2.76 -16.27 13.85
N ALA A 212 -2.91 -15.59 12.70
CA ALA A 212 -4.20 -15.15 12.20
C ALA A 212 -5.12 -16.32 11.79
N LEU A 213 -4.56 -17.37 11.17
CA LEU A 213 -5.31 -18.57 10.76
C LEU A 213 -5.70 -19.46 11.96
N LEU A 214 -4.84 -19.57 12.97
CA LEU A 214 -5.13 -20.33 14.20
C LEU A 214 -6.12 -19.62 15.12
N GLY A 215 -6.23 -18.29 15.02
CA GLY A 215 -7.30 -17.52 15.68
C GLY A 215 -8.69 -17.78 15.11
N ASP A 216 -8.80 -18.15 13.83
CA ASP A 216 -10.07 -18.39 13.14
C ASP A 216 -10.66 -19.79 13.42
N GLU A 217 -9.85 -20.81 13.73
CA GLU A 217 -10.35 -22.16 14.06
C GLU A 217 -11.05 -22.25 15.43
N ALA A 218 -11.02 -21.18 16.25
CA ALA A 218 -11.61 -21.16 17.59
C ALA A 218 -13.06 -20.63 17.66
N SER A 219 -13.73 -20.32 16.53
CA SER A 219 -15.13 -19.86 16.57
C SER A 219 -16.01 -20.40 15.44
N ASP A 220 -16.29 -21.69 15.48
CA ASP A 220 -17.47 -22.25 14.82
C ASP A 220 -18.75 -21.80 15.55
N ALA A 221 -19.23 -20.60 15.21
CA ALA A 221 -20.60 -20.17 15.46
C ALA A 221 -21.12 -19.34 14.28
N ASP A 222 -22.00 -19.99 13.52
CA ASP A 222 -22.76 -19.51 12.37
C ASP A 222 -23.51 -18.17 12.63
N SER A 223 -23.10 -17.07 11.99
CA SER A 223 -23.92 -16.31 11.02
C SER A 223 -23.37 -14.90 10.72
N ASP A 224 -23.24 -14.59 9.42
CA ASP A 224 -23.24 -13.25 8.78
C ASP A 224 -22.27 -12.13 9.22
N LEU A 225 -21.26 -12.45 10.02
CA LEU A 225 -20.25 -11.51 10.50
C LEU A 225 -19.16 -11.24 9.45
N LEU A 226 -19.12 -10.03 8.89
CA LEU A 226 -17.99 -9.09 9.02
C LEU A 226 -18.16 -7.87 8.10
N ARG A 227 -18.53 -6.75 8.73
CA ARG A 227 -18.58 -5.39 8.17
C ARG A 227 -17.27 -4.70 8.55
N SER A 228 -16.39 -4.46 7.58
CA SER A 228 -15.12 -3.76 7.78
C SER A 228 -15.39 -2.30 8.16
N SER A 229 -14.90 -1.86 9.32
CA SER A 229 -14.86 -0.43 9.62
C SER A 229 -13.49 0.02 10.05
N ASP A 230 -13.15 1.23 9.66
CA ASP A 230 -12.09 1.96 10.33
C ASP A 230 -12.70 3.33 10.62
N VAL A 231 -13.22 3.43 11.84
CA VAL A 231 -14.07 4.53 12.31
C VAL A 231 -13.26 5.83 12.44
N ASN A 232 -11.93 5.79 12.34
CA ASN A 232 -11.13 6.86 12.95
C ASN A 232 -10.19 7.62 12.02
N GLY A 233 -9.72 7.00 10.94
CA GLY A 233 -8.69 7.56 10.07
C GLY A 233 -9.12 7.92 8.66
N SER A 234 -8.19 7.74 7.72
CA SER A 234 -8.40 8.07 6.30
C SER A 234 -9.51 7.27 5.61
N ILE A 235 -9.90 6.14 6.19
CA ILE A 235 -11.00 5.31 5.69
C ILE A 235 -12.36 6.00 5.90
N VAL A 236 -12.46 7.03 6.75
CA VAL A 236 -13.66 7.87 6.87
C VAL A 236 -14.05 8.54 5.53
N TRP A 237 -13.06 8.87 4.68
CA TRP A 237 -13.29 9.56 3.40
C TRP A 237 -12.69 8.88 2.17
N LYS A 238 -11.89 7.83 2.33
CA LYS A 238 -11.25 7.12 1.21
C LYS A 238 -11.22 5.61 1.45
N THR A 239 -11.93 4.85 0.61
CA THR A 239 -11.89 3.38 0.59
C THR A 239 -11.21 2.90 -0.69
N ASP A 240 -10.26 1.98 -0.54
CA ASP A 240 -9.57 1.32 -1.67
C ASP A 240 -10.03 -0.16 -1.81
N PHE A 241 -11.22 -0.50 -1.31
CA PHE A 241 -11.84 -1.85 -1.34
C PHE A 241 -13.33 -1.80 -1.75
N PRO A 242 -13.92 -2.92 -2.20
CA PRO A 242 -15.34 -3.00 -2.56
C PRO A 242 -16.25 -2.73 -1.36
N VAL A 243 -17.26 -1.89 -1.55
CA VAL A 243 -18.25 -1.51 -0.52
C VAL A 243 -19.65 -1.80 -1.04
N GLU A 244 -20.44 -2.54 -0.25
CA GLU A 244 -21.87 -2.75 -0.49
C GLU A 244 -22.70 -1.58 0.05
N ASP A 245 -22.36 -1.11 1.25
CA ASP A 245 -23.09 -0.05 1.95
C ASP A 245 -22.18 0.70 2.93
N SER A 246 -22.56 1.90 3.35
CA SER A 246 -21.80 2.67 4.34
C SER A 246 -22.70 3.52 5.23
N PHE A 247 -22.37 3.58 6.53
CA PHE A 247 -23.14 4.34 7.51
C PHE A 247 -22.21 5.21 8.34
N PHE A 248 -22.65 6.43 8.65
CA PHE A 248 -22.04 7.19 9.73
C PHE A 248 -22.59 6.71 11.07
N GLY A 249 -21.73 6.71 12.09
CA GLY A 249 -22.09 6.34 13.45
C GLY A 249 -21.01 6.70 14.44
N TYR A 250 -21.23 6.39 15.72
CA TYR A 250 -20.25 6.59 16.78
C TYR A 250 -20.04 5.34 17.61
N VAL A 251 -18.86 5.28 18.24
CA VAL A 251 -18.52 4.29 19.26
C VAL A 251 -18.39 4.98 20.61
N ASP A 252 -18.99 4.40 21.64
CA ASP A 252 -18.89 4.84 23.04
C ASP A 252 -17.63 4.28 23.71
N GLY A 253 -17.09 5.03 24.68
CA GLY A 253 -15.93 4.63 25.48
C GLY A 253 -14.57 4.94 24.85
N TRP A 254 -14.49 5.65 23.73
CA TRP A 254 -13.23 5.91 23.02
C TRP A 254 -13.01 7.38 22.70
N HIS A 255 -11.76 7.80 22.83
CA HIS A 255 -11.28 9.13 22.44
C HIS A 255 -10.37 9.05 21.22
N ARG A 256 -10.67 9.84 20.20
CA ARG A 256 -9.76 10.09 19.08
C ARG A 256 -8.61 11.00 19.47
N ARG A 257 -7.38 10.63 19.14
CA ARG A 257 -6.18 11.45 19.39
C ARG A 257 -5.17 11.37 18.25
N PHE A 258 -4.51 12.48 17.93
CA PHE A 258 -3.40 12.55 16.95
C PHE A 258 -2.05 12.11 17.56
N TRP A 259 -2.07 10.96 18.23
CA TRP A 259 -0.94 10.47 19.02
C TRP A 259 -0.16 9.35 18.33
N GLN A 260 -0.57 8.98 17.12
CA GLN A 260 0.11 7.94 16.36
C GLN A 260 1.05 8.57 15.32
N GLY A 261 2.28 8.07 15.27
CA GLY A 261 3.27 8.40 14.27
C GLY A 261 2.97 7.70 12.94
N SER A 262 3.23 8.40 11.84
CA SER A 262 3.14 7.84 10.49
C SER A 262 4.50 7.95 9.79
N PRO A 263 5.32 6.88 9.81
CA PRO A 263 6.64 6.86 9.16
C PRO A 263 6.59 6.62 7.66
N ASP A 264 5.46 6.20 7.10
CA ASP A 264 5.34 5.59 5.77
C ASP A 264 4.20 6.17 4.91
N HIS A 265 3.25 6.89 5.52
CA HIS A 265 2.13 7.51 4.80
C HIS A 265 2.18 9.03 4.83
N ARG A 266 2.12 9.64 6.03
CA ARG A 266 1.96 11.09 6.23
C ARG A 266 3.23 11.79 6.70
N GLY A 267 4.28 11.02 6.97
CA GLY A 267 5.64 11.48 7.16
C GLY A 267 6.64 10.49 6.58
N VAL A 268 7.87 10.58 7.06
CA VAL A 268 8.99 9.70 6.69
C VAL A 268 9.80 9.34 7.94
N PRO A 269 10.63 8.28 7.93
CA PRO A 269 11.50 7.99 9.05
C PRO A 269 12.40 9.19 9.38
N GLY A 270 12.44 9.61 10.64
CA GLY A 270 13.15 10.82 11.11
C GLY A 270 12.35 12.13 11.03
N ALA A 271 11.20 12.13 10.34
CA ALA A 271 10.25 13.24 10.27
C ALA A 271 8.83 12.68 10.21
N LEU A 272 8.40 12.07 11.31
CA LEU A 272 7.11 11.39 11.42
C LEU A 272 5.95 12.36 11.25
N GLY A 273 4.93 11.92 10.52
CA GLY A 273 3.61 12.55 10.53
C GLY A 273 2.83 12.16 11.78
N ARG A 274 1.77 12.90 12.10
CA ARG A 274 0.75 12.53 13.09
C ARG A 274 -0.54 12.10 12.42
N VAL A 275 -0.99 10.91 12.77
CA VAL A 275 -2.29 10.34 12.40
C VAL A 275 -3.08 10.00 13.67
N VAL A 276 -4.36 9.68 13.49
CA VAL A 276 -5.23 9.35 14.62
C VAL A 276 -4.96 7.95 15.18
N THR A 277 -5.22 7.80 16.47
CA THR A 277 -5.51 6.52 17.13
C THR A 277 -6.71 6.71 18.05
N LEU A 278 -7.27 5.60 18.55
CA LEU A 278 -8.26 5.59 19.62
C LEU A 278 -7.61 5.21 20.95
N ILE A 279 -8.00 5.94 22.00
CA ILE A 279 -7.63 5.63 23.38
C ILE A 279 -8.91 5.36 24.15
N HIS A 280 -8.98 4.21 24.82
CA HIS A 280 -10.14 3.89 25.66
C HIS A 280 -10.26 4.92 26.78
N ALA A 281 -11.49 5.29 27.16
CA ALA A 281 -11.75 6.25 28.22
C ALA A 281 -11.11 5.80 29.55
N ASP A 282 -11.13 4.49 29.81
CA ASP A 282 -10.48 3.93 30.99
C ASP A 282 -8.95 3.95 30.90
N ASP A 283 -8.33 4.09 29.74
CA ASP A 283 -6.86 4.17 29.62
C ASP A 283 -6.35 5.61 29.59
N MET A 284 -7.22 6.58 29.34
CA MET A 284 -6.86 7.99 29.26
C MET A 284 -6.11 8.51 30.49
N HIS A 285 -6.41 7.99 31.68
CA HIS A 285 -5.76 8.40 32.92
C HIS A 285 -4.27 8.01 33.00
N GLN A 286 -3.82 7.06 32.17
CA GLN A 286 -2.42 6.64 32.09
C GLN A 286 -1.55 7.68 31.37
N PHE A 287 -2.17 8.59 30.60
CA PHE A 287 -1.49 9.59 29.81
C PHE A 287 -1.58 10.96 30.46
N ARG A 288 -0.43 11.61 30.62
CA ARG A 288 -0.37 13.00 31.06
C ARG A 288 -0.59 13.92 29.86
N ASP A 289 -1.86 14.09 29.48
CA ASP A 289 -2.26 15.08 28.48
C ASP A 289 -2.22 16.49 29.11
N VAL A 290 -1.35 17.35 28.58
CA VAL A 290 -1.16 18.72 29.07
C VAL A 290 -2.25 19.67 28.57
N ASP A 291 -2.95 19.28 27.50
CA ASP A 291 -4.08 19.99 26.91
C ASP A 291 -5.29 19.03 26.89
N PRO A 292 -5.89 18.64 28.03
CA PRO A 292 -6.94 17.63 28.04
C PRO A 292 -8.19 18.13 27.32
N HIS A 293 -8.40 17.63 26.10
CA HIS A 293 -9.62 17.84 25.32
C HIS A 293 -10.71 16.89 25.82
N ALA A 294 -11.25 17.21 27.00
CA ALA A 294 -12.43 16.56 27.54
C ALA A 294 -13.63 16.91 26.65
N SER A 295 -13.90 16.09 25.64
CA SER A 295 -15.27 15.91 25.19
C SER A 295 -16.11 15.52 26.42
N GLU A 296 -17.29 16.12 26.60
CA GLU A 296 -18.18 15.80 27.73
C GLU A 296 -18.60 14.32 27.77
N LEU A 297 -18.44 13.60 26.65
CA LEU A 297 -18.68 12.17 26.53
C LEU A 297 -17.55 11.48 25.72
N PRO A 298 -17.07 10.29 26.11
CA PRO A 298 -16.06 9.53 25.38
C PRO A 298 -16.66 8.88 24.12
N GLN A 299 -17.08 9.69 23.16
CA GLN A 299 -17.70 9.24 21.91
C GLN A 299 -16.81 9.61 20.74
N THR A 300 -16.54 8.63 19.86
CA THR A 300 -15.83 8.89 18.61
C THR A 300 -16.71 8.58 17.41
N TRP A 301 -16.93 9.58 16.57
CA TRP A 301 -17.75 9.49 15.36
C TRP A 301 -16.93 9.11 14.13
N GLY A 302 -17.46 8.24 13.30
CA GLY A 302 -16.80 7.79 12.09
C GLY A 302 -17.76 7.20 11.08
N ARG A 303 -17.19 6.43 10.15
CA ARG A 303 -17.94 5.74 9.12
C ARG A 303 -17.61 4.25 9.16
N ILE A 304 -18.64 3.43 9.02
CA ILE A 304 -18.53 1.99 8.90
C ILE A 304 -18.91 1.55 7.49
N TYR A 305 -18.29 0.46 7.02
CA TYR A 305 -18.54 -0.07 5.69
C TYR A 305 -19.04 -1.51 5.78
N ARG A 306 -20.04 -1.82 4.96
CA ARG A 306 -20.44 -3.19 4.67
C ARG A 306 -19.67 -3.61 3.42
N VAL A 307 -18.96 -4.73 3.52
CA VAL A 307 -18.15 -5.29 2.43
C VAL A 307 -18.69 -6.67 2.04
N PRO A 308 -18.51 -7.13 0.79
CA PRO A 308 -18.93 -8.46 0.37
C PRO A 308 -18.23 -9.54 1.20
N LYS A 309 -18.98 -10.58 1.62
CA LYS A 309 -18.48 -11.62 2.54
C LYS A 309 -17.27 -12.37 1.97
N GLU A 310 -17.27 -12.61 0.67
CA GLU A 310 -16.20 -13.26 -0.07
C GLU A 310 -14.90 -12.44 -0.15
N GLU A 311 -14.98 -11.11 -0.03
CA GLU A 311 -13.82 -10.20 -0.06
C GLU A 311 -13.27 -9.94 1.36
N VAL A 312 -14.01 -10.30 2.42
CA VAL A 312 -13.61 -10.06 3.82
C VAL A 312 -12.19 -10.55 4.12
N PRO A 313 -11.81 -11.81 3.80
CA PRO A 313 -10.46 -12.28 4.13
C PRO A 313 -9.37 -11.48 3.42
N ALA A 314 -9.60 -11.09 2.16
CA ALA A 314 -8.66 -10.30 1.37
C ALA A 314 -8.54 -8.86 1.90
N ILE A 315 -9.67 -8.24 2.26
CA ILE A 315 -9.70 -6.89 2.84
C ILE A 315 -9.04 -6.88 4.21
N LEU A 316 -9.32 -7.88 5.06
CA LEU A 316 -8.70 -8.00 6.37
C LEU A 316 -7.19 -8.21 6.27
N ALA A 317 -6.73 -9.07 5.36
CA ALA A 317 -5.30 -9.23 5.07
C ALA A 317 -4.66 -7.93 4.58
N GLN A 318 -5.37 -7.17 3.73
CA GLN A 318 -4.90 -5.87 3.24
C GLN A 318 -4.84 -4.81 4.36
N LEU A 319 -5.84 -4.77 5.25
CA LEU A 319 -5.92 -3.83 6.36
C LEU A 319 -4.89 -4.15 7.45
N ASP A 320 -4.69 -5.42 7.81
CA ASP A 320 -3.60 -5.83 8.71
C ASP A 320 -2.24 -5.45 8.15
N HIS A 321 -2.07 -5.64 6.85
CA HIS A 321 -0.85 -5.25 6.18
C HIS A 321 -0.65 -3.73 6.22
N ARG A 322 -1.71 -2.95 6.00
CA ARG A 322 -1.70 -1.49 6.00
C ARG A 322 -1.43 -0.92 7.40
N GLU A 323 -1.91 -1.57 8.44
CA GLU A 323 -1.78 -1.11 9.83
C GLU A 323 -0.65 -1.84 10.59
N LYS A 324 0.31 -2.43 9.84
CA LYS A 324 1.55 -3.09 10.35
C LYS A 324 2.33 -2.28 11.37
N ALA A 325 2.15 -0.97 11.41
CA ALA A 325 2.68 -0.08 12.43
C ALA A 325 1.86 -0.16 13.73
N GLY A 326 1.63 -1.36 14.27
CA GLY A 326 1.17 -1.61 15.64
C GLY A 326 -0.28 -1.28 15.98
N TYR A 327 -1.23 -1.53 15.07
CA TYR A 327 -2.66 -1.50 15.40
C TYR A 327 -3.20 -2.90 15.69
N ASP A 328 -3.93 -3.03 16.80
CA ASP A 328 -4.73 -4.20 17.13
C ASP A 328 -6.15 -4.07 16.59
N ARG A 329 -6.83 -5.19 16.45
CA ARG A 329 -8.25 -5.25 16.09
C ARG A 329 -9.10 -5.27 17.35
N ALA A 330 -10.13 -4.44 17.40
CA ALA A 330 -11.17 -4.53 18.41
C ALA A 330 -12.54 -4.63 17.74
N GLU A 331 -13.40 -5.48 18.27
CA GLU A 331 -14.82 -5.46 17.92
C GLU A 331 -15.56 -4.47 18.80
N VAL A 332 -16.30 -3.56 18.19
CA VAL A 332 -17.05 -2.52 18.88
C VAL A 332 -18.46 -2.43 18.35
N ASP A 333 -19.38 -2.02 19.22
CA ASP A 333 -20.73 -1.66 18.83
C ASP A 333 -20.77 -0.22 18.33
N VAL A 334 -21.24 -0.03 17.10
CA VAL A 334 -21.35 1.29 16.46
C VAL A 334 -22.80 1.71 16.38
N HIS A 335 -23.12 2.82 17.04
CA HIS A 335 -24.43 3.47 17.01
C HIS A 335 -24.55 4.29 15.73
N CYS A 336 -25.30 3.76 14.75
CA CYS A 336 -25.40 4.35 13.43
C CYS A 336 -26.49 5.43 13.36
N THR A 337 -26.32 6.34 12.40
CA THR A 337 -27.25 7.47 12.11
C THR A 337 -28.66 7.05 11.69
N ASP A 338 -28.85 5.78 11.30
CA ASP A 338 -30.16 5.19 11.01
C ASP A 338 -30.79 4.52 12.24
N ASN A 339 -30.30 4.84 13.44
CA ASN A 339 -30.72 4.30 14.73
C ASN A 339 -30.52 2.78 14.90
N GLN A 340 -29.69 2.14 14.07
CA GLN A 340 -29.28 0.76 14.27
C GLN A 340 -27.93 0.68 14.97
N VAL A 341 -27.77 -0.29 15.86
CA VAL A 341 -26.46 -0.66 16.40
C VAL A 341 -25.89 -1.77 15.54
N ARG A 342 -24.64 -1.60 15.10
CA ARG A 342 -23.94 -2.57 14.27
C ARG A 342 -22.60 -2.89 14.89
N ARG A 343 -22.32 -4.17 15.09
CA ARG A 343 -21.00 -4.65 15.49
C ARG A 343 -20.04 -4.52 14.30
N ALA A 344 -18.87 -3.95 14.55
CA ALA A 344 -17.85 -3.72 13.54
C ALA A 344 -16.45 -3.91 14.11
N LEU A 345 -15.51 -4.30 13.26
CA LEU A 345 -14.09 -4.28 13.60
C LEU A 345 -13.56 -2.86 13.48
N VAL A 346 -12.69 -2.44 14.39
CA VAL A 346 -11.91 -1.21 14.32
C VAL A 346 -10.43 -1.52 14.56
N PHE A 347 -9.56 -0.75 13.91
CA PHE A 347 -8.11 -0.83 14.10
C PHE A 347 -7.68 0.24 15.11
N ILE A 348 -6.95 -0.17 16.16
CA ILE A 348 -6.57 0.68 17.28
C ILE A 348 -5.07 0.53 17.55
N ALA A 349 -4.31 1.62 17.46
CA ALA A 349 -2.91 1.59 17.84
C ALA A 349 -2.78 1.63 19.36
N LEU A 350 -2.36 0.51 19.96
CA LEU A 350 -2.15 0.43 21.39
C LEU A 350 -0.90 1.20 21.83
N PRO A 351 -0.83 1.66 23.09
CA PRO A 351 0.30 2.43 23.61
C PRO A 351 1.66 1.70 23.57
N GLY A 352 1.66 0.37 23.44
CA GLY A 352 2.87 -0.46 23.29
C GLY A 352 3.49 -0.42 21.89
N ASN A 353 2.86 0.26 20.94
CA ASN A 353 3.31 0.42 19.57
C ASN A 353 4.56 1.32 19.46
N SER A 354 5.55 0.90 18.68
CA SER A 354 6.80 1.64 18.47
C SER A 354 6.61 3.03 17.85
N ASP A 355 5.53 3.22 17.09
CA ASP A 355 5.17 4.48 16.45
C ASP A 355 4.18 5.31 17.27
N PHE A 356 3.77 4.85 18.46
CA PHE A 356 2.94 5.64 19.37
C PHE A 356 3.75 6.82 19.94
N LEU A 357 3.42 8.04 19.51
CA LEU A 357 4.06 9.28 19.95
C LEU A 357 3.50 9.79 21.27
N GLY A 358 2.27 9.39 21.61
CA GLY A 358 1.56 9.83 22.80
C GLY A 358 1.17 11.30 22.81
N PRO A 359 0.75 11.81 23.98
CA PRO A 359 0.38 13.21 24.16
C PRO A 359 1.54 14.15 23.89
N ALA A 360 1.23 15.26 23.24
CA ALA A 360 2.15 16.37 23.02
C ALA A 360 1.37 17.69 23.10
N PRO A 361 2.01 18.83 23.38
CA PRO A 361 1.32 20.11 23.33
C PRO A 361 0.70 20.35 21.95
N LEU A 362 -0.53 20.84 21.90
CA LEU A 362 -1.26 21.01 20.63
C LEU A 362 -0.51 21.83 19.60
N LYS A 363 0.21 22.87 20.03
CA LYS A 363 1.01 23.71 19.14
C LYS A 363 2.12 22.93 18.44
N GLY A 364 2.74 21.97 19.13
CA GLY A 364 3.73 21.06 18.56
C GLY A 364 3.09 20.11 17.55
N MET A 365 1.96 19.51 17.92
CA MET A 365 1.19 18.64 17.01
C MET A 365 0.74 19.39 15.74
N ALA A 366 0.25 20.62 15.88
CA ALA A 366 -0.18 21.45 14.77
C ALA A 366 0.97 21.77 13.80
N HIS A 367 2.16 22.10 14.34
CA HIS A 367 3.35 22.33 13.52
C HIS A 367 3.75 21.08 12.74
N GLU A 368 3.74 19.91 13.37
CA GLU A 368 4.03 18.64 12.71
C GLU A 368 2.98 18.33 11.62
N ILE A 369 1.69 18.46 11.92
CA ILE A 369 0.63 18.25 10.93
C ILE A 369 0.75 19.20 9.74
N ALA A 370 1.07 20.48 9.97
CA ALA A 370 1.20 21.46 8.89
C ALA A 370 2.44 21.22 8.01
N SER A 371 3.55 20.74 8.59
CA SER A 371 4.84 20.68 7.90
C SER A 371 5.22 19.31 7.32
N ARG A 372 4.62 18.22 7.79
CA ARG A 372 5.02 16.85 7.41
C ARG A 372 4.36 16.39 6.12
N VAL A 373 5.13 15.67 5.31
CA VAL A 373 4.71 15.08 4.05
C VAL A 373 5.31 13.69 3.95
N GLY A 374 4.50 12.71 3.56
CA GLY A 374 4.94 11.35 3.30
C GLY A 374 4.53 10.86 1.91
N PRO A 375 4.79 9.57 1.62
CA PRO A 375 4.46 8.94 0.34
C PRO A 375 2.97 9.04 -0.06
N SER A 376 2.07 9.11 0.93
CA SER A 376 0.62 9.23 0.71
C SER A 376 0.12 10.68 0.66
N GLY A 377 1.03 11.65 0.61
CA GLY A 377 0.74 13.08 0.54
C GLY A 377 0.98 13.82 1.84
N SER A 378 0.49 15.06 1.90
CA SER A 378 0.67 15.95 3.06
C SER A 378 -0.11 15.44 4.27
N ASN A 379 0.47 15.62 5.46
CA ASN A 379 -0.23 15.38 6.72
C ASN A 379 -1.34 16.41 6.95
N LEU A 380 -1.17 17.64 6.47
CA LEU A 380 -2.18 18.70 6.51
C LEU A 380 -3.44 18.28 5.75
N GLU A 381 -3.26 17.71 4.55
CA GLU A 381 -4.36 17.22 3.73
C GLU A 381 -5.16 16.12 4.45
N TYR A 382 -4.47 15.17 5.09
CA TYR A 382 -5.11 14.13 5.90
C TYR A 382 -5.96 14.73 7.02
N PHE A 383 -5.37 15.66 7.77
CA PHE A 383 -6.04 16.30 8.91
C PHE A 383 -7.27 17.11 8.49
N LEU A 384 -7.16 17.93 7.43
CA LEU A 384 -8.26 18.76 6.95
C LEU A 384 -9.40 17.95 6.33
N ASN A 385 -9.10 16.82 5.68
CA ASN A 385 -10.13 15.92 5.16
C ASN A 385 -10.94 15.31 6.31
N LEU A 386 -10.27 14.91 7.40
CA LEU A 386 -10.97 14.39 8.58
C LEU A 386 -11.88 15.44 9.21
N CYS A 387 -11.38 16.66 9.41
CA CYS A 387 -12.16 17.78 9.96
C CYS A 387 -13.38 18.09 9.07
N ARG A 388 -13.22 18.04 7.74
CA ARG A 388 -14.32 18.22 6.80
C ARG A 388 -15.41 17.17 6.97
N CYS A 389 -15.05 15.89 7.06
CA CYS A 389 -16.03 14.82 7.25
C CYS A 389 -16.81 14.97 8.56
N MET A 390 -16.15 15.34 9.66
CA MET A 390 -16.83 15.58 10.93
C MET A 390 -17.80 16.78 10.83
N ARG A 391 -17.41 17.85 10.13
CA ARG A 391 -18.30 18.98 9.85
C ARG A 391 -19.49 18.61 8.97
N GLU A 392 -19.33 17.74 7.98
CA GLU A 392 -20.43 17.27 7.12
C GLU A 392 -21.53 16.55 7.90
N ILE A 393 -21.17 15.87 9.00
CA ILE A 393 -22.11 15.18 9.89
C ILE A 393 -22.48 15.98 11.15
N ASN A 394 -22.12 17.27 11.20
CA ASN A 394 -22.37 18.17 12.34
C ASN A 394 -21.82 17.67 13.68
N VAL A 395 -20.71 16.95 13.67
CA VAL A 395 -20.05 16.46 14.90
C VAL A 395 -19.01 17.48 15.38
N GLN A 396 -19.04 17.77 16.68
CA GLN A 396 -18.05 18.61 17.34
C GLN A 396 -17.05 17.75 18.11
N ASP A 397 -15.95 17.39 17.46
CA ASP A 397 -14.80 16.76 18.12
C ASP A 397 -13.85 17.85 18.61
N ARG A 398 -13.78 18.03 19.94
CA ARG A 398 -13.01 19.13 20.55
C ARG A 398 -11.52 19.06 20.22
N HIS A 399 -10.95 17.85 20.18
CA HIS A 399 -9.53 17.64 19.85
C HIS A 399 -9.25 18.09 18.42
N LEU A 400 -10.12 17.73 17.48
CA LEU A 400 -9.99 18.18 16.09
C LEU A 400 -10.16 19.69 15.95
N LEU A 401 -11.16 20.27 16.61
CA LEU A 401 -11.45 21.71 16.52
C LEU A 401 -10.29 22.58 17.06
N ASP A 402 -9.75 22.24 18.23
CA ASP A 402 -8.64 22.96 18.84
C ASP A 402 -7.35 22.84 17.99
N LEU A 403 -7.10 21.64 17.45
CA LEU A 403 -5.96 21.41 16.58
C LEU A 403 -6.12 22.11 15.22
N GLU A 404 -7.33 22.17 14.67
CA GLU A 404 -7.64 22.82 13.38
C GLU A 404 -7.39 24.33 13.46
N ALA A 405 -7.81 24.96 14.56
CA ALA A 405 -7.55 26.38 14.78
C ALA A 405 -6.04 26.71 14.76
N LEU A 406 -5.22 25.86 15.39
CA LEU A 406 -3.77 26.05 15.46
C LEU A 406 -3.06 25.74 14.13
N VAL A 407 -3.51 24.70 13.42
CA VAL A 407 -2.97 24.33 12.10
C VAL A 407 -3.25 25.47 11.09
N LEU A 408 -4.47 26.01 11.06
CA LEU A 408 -4.83 27.11 10.17
C LEU A 408 -4.09 28.42 10.50
N ALA A 409 -3.82 28.67 11.79
CA ALA A 409 -3.00 29.80 12.20
C ALA A 409 -1.52 29.66 11.76
N HIS A 410 -1.04 28.44 11.53
CA HIS A 410 0.31 28.18 11.03
C HIS A 410 0.45 28.45 9.52
N GLU A 411 -0.61 28.23 8.75
CA GLU A 411 -0.66 28.45 7.29
C GLU A 411 -0.78 29.92 6.88
N GLN A 412 -1.17 30.82 7.79
CA GLN A 412 -1.15 32.25 7.50
C GLN A 412 0.30 32.77 7.63
N PRO A 413 0.95 33.19 6.52
CA PRO A 413 2.27 33.77 6.62
C PRO A 413 2.20 34.97 7.55
N SER A 414 3.12 35.02 8.51
CA SER A 414 3.31 36.20 9.34
C SER A 414 3.51 37.39 8.41
N VAL A 415 2.51 38.26 8.29
CA VAL A 415 2.64 39.53 7.60
C VAL A 415 3.71 40.31 8.35
N LYS A 416 4.92 40.37 7.77
CA LYS A 416 5.99 41.26 8.16
C LYS A 416 6.39 42.10 6.96
#